data_AF-A0A7I4Y0S9-F1
#
_entry.id   AF-A0A7I4Y0S9-F1
#
_cell.length_a   1.000
_cell.length_b   1.000
_cell.length_c   1.000
_cell.angle_alpha   90.00
_cell.angle_beta   90.00
_cell.angle_gamma   90.00
#
_symmetry.space_group_name_H-M   'P 1'
#
loop_
_entity.id
_entity.type
_entity.pdbx_description
1 polymer ?
#
loop_
_entity_poly.entity_id
_entity_poly.type
_entity_poly.pdbx_seq_one_letter_code
_entity_poly.pdbx_strand_id
1 'polypeptide(L)'
;MASLKARKDEGNPDDGIRLLELPEEPTGRGFRMIIITPQQVQWLKDFSRRGISIDDTHNATRYDLKLATVMVMNERDAGVPAGRAPTWASFSNKDAVMDTTMISERWHLRLKTEFLHRNANTRADCLVDLLIKAVEEISQSDEIKVRRRLATSSYRKQQTTKCHRRARRQLASFRLMRQMNDNKWEIYKEHSGELYTVEQHKDCECSDSPEENVHCPLCLVCPYAWSCTCTDNRAGISCIHRHAIMLATQRANRRTAESIQEELQEQGDHGEVVLPSSSAEVSGAQERSEQRSQLRSSINMVIDSLEDHDTQT
;
A
#
# COMPACT_ATOMS: atom_id res chain seq x y z
N MET A 1 -13.24 -16.40 34.12
CA MET A 1 -12.21 -17.45 34.07
C MET A 1 -12.81 -18.85 33.91
N ALA A 2 -13.89 -19.23 34.61
CA ALA A 2 -14.55 -20.54 34.41
C ALA A 2 -14.98 -20.79 32.95
N SER A 3 -15.52 -19.77 32.28
CA SER A 3 -15.86 -19.78 30.85
C SER A 3 -14.66 -20.08 29.94
N LEU A 4 -13.51 -19.43 30.17
CA LEU A 4 -12.28 -19.67 29.39
C LEU A 4 -11.70 -21.06 29.64
N LYS A 5 -11.82 -21.58 30.86
CA LYS A 5 -11.41 -22.93 31.20
C LYS A 5 -12.27 -23.96 30.45
N ALA A 6 -13.59 -23.79 30.44
CA ALA A 6 -14.50 -24.65 29.69
C ALA A 6 -14.16 -24.70 28.18
N ARG A 7 -13.87 -23.54 27.56
CA ARG A 7 -13.45 -23.47 26.15
C ARG A 7 -12.10 -24.14 25.88
N LYS A 8 -11.15 -24.03 26.82
CA LYS A 8 -9.87 -24.77 26.74
C LYS A 8 -10.11 -26.28 26.80
N ASP A 9 -10.96 -26.73 27.70
CA ASP A 9 -11.27 -28.15 27.90
C ASP A 9 -12.04 -28.72 26.69
N GLU A 10 -12.89 -27.91 26.04
CA GLU A 10 -13.59 -28.26 24.79
C GLU A 10 -12.62 -28.46 23.61
N GLY A 11 -11.52 -27.69 23.56
CA GLY A 11 -10.47 -27.88 22.56
C GLY A 11 -10.90 -27.55 21.13
N ASN A 12 -11.92 -26.71 20.94
CA ASN A 12 -12.45 -26.37 19.63
C ASN A 12 -11.42 -25.56 18.80
N PRO A 13 -10.93 -26.08 17.66
CA PRO A 13 -9.93 -25.39 16.85
C PRO A 13 -10.47 -24.11 16.18
N ASP A 14 -11.78 -24.01 15.97
CA ASP A 14 -12.41 -22.87 15.31
C ASP A 14 -12.65 -21.69 16.26
N ASP A 15 -12.62 -21.96 17.56
CA ASP A 15 -12.83 -20.99 18.63
C ASP A 15 -11.66 -19.98 18.79
N GLY A 16 -10.60 -20.15 17.99
CA GLY A 16 -9.47 -19.23 17.90
C GLY A 16 -8.51 -19.26 19.08
N ILE A 17 -8.86 -19.84 20.24
CA ILE A 17 -7.92 -19.99 21.35
C ILE A 17 -6.85 -21.03 20.96
N ARG A 18 -5.57 -20.65 21.03
CA ARG A 18 -4.41 -21.51 20.71
C ARG A 18 -3.56 -21.85 21.93
N LEU A 19 -3.55 -20.96 22.91
CA LEU A 19 -2.89 -21.16 24.19
C LEU A 19 -3.71 -20.48 25.28
N LEU A 20 -3.88 -21.15 26.40
CA LEU A 20 -4.42 -20.57 27.62
C LEU A 20 -3.67 -21.12 28.84
N GLU A 21 -2.89 -20.25 29.45
CA GLU A 21 -2.20 -20.43 30.73
C GLU A 21 -2.92 -19.55 31.75
N LEU A 22 -3.53 -20.18 32.76
CA LEU A 22 -4.16 -19.47 33.86
C LEU A 22 -3.08 -19.09 34.90
N PRO A 23 -3.24 -17.97 35.62
CA PRO A 23 -2.27 -17.60 36.64
C PRO A 23 -2.32 -18.61 37.80
N GLU A 24 -1.15 -18.98 38.30
CA GLU A 24 -1.02 -19.85 39.48
C GLU A 24 -1.23 -19.07 40.79
N GLU A 25 -0.93 -17.77 40.76
CA GLU A 25 -1.03 -16.87 41.90
C GLU A 25 -2.23 -15.91 41.82
N PRO A 26 -2.78 -15.44 42.96
CA PRO A 26 -3.84 -14.43 43.00
C PRO A 26 -3.44 -13.08 42.39
N THR A 27 -2.15 -12.84 42.23
CA THR A 27 -1.57 -11.64 41.59
C THR A 27 -1.93 -11.53 40.11
N GLY A 28 -2.38 -12.64 39.50
CA GLY A 28 -2.61 -12.70 38.05
C GLY A 28 -1.33 -12.92 37.24
N ARG A 29 -0.17 -13.00 37.89
CA ARG A 29 1.11 -13.28 37.24
C ARG A 29 1.08 -14.66 36.59
N GLY A 30 1.64 -14.75 35.39
CA GLY A 30 1.68 -15.99 34.62
C GLY A 30 0.46 -16.22 33.73
N PHE A 31 -0.58 -15.38 33.81
CA PHE A 31 -1.67 -15.45 32.83
C PHE A 31 -1.15 -15.17 31.42
N ARG A 32 -1.36 -16.12 30.50
CA ARG A 32 -1.04 -15.95 29.07
C ARG A 32 -2.14 -16.56 28.22
N MET A 33 -2.47 -15.88 27.15
CA MET A 33 -3.47 -16.34 26.21
C MET A 33 -3.06 -15.97 24.79
N ILE A 34 -3.30 -16.88 23.85
CA ILE A 34 -3.07 -16.65 22.43
C ILE A 34 -4.37 -16.93 21.71
N ILE A 35 -4.86 -15.96 20.96
CA ILE A 35 -6.05 -16.05 20.11
C ILE A 35 -5.62 -15.82 18.67
N ILE A 36 -5.87 -16.80 17.82
CA ILE A 36 -5.66 -16.76 16.37
C ILE A 36 -6.79 -17.57 15.73
N THR A 37 -7.83 -16.91 15.22
CA THR A 37 -8.95 -17.58 14.54
C THR A 37 -8.51 -18.18 13.19
N PRO A 38 -9.27 -19.13 12.60
CA PRO A 38 -8.97 -19.65 11.26
C PRO A 38 -8.81 -18.55 10.20
N GLN A 39 -9.65 -17.52 10.25
CA GLN A 39 -9.56 -16.36 9.36
C GLN A 39 -8.22 -15.60 9.53
N GLN A 40 -7.76 -15.43 10.77
CA GLN A 40 -6.48 -14.79 11.06
C GLN A 40 -5.29 -15.62 10.56
N VAL A 41 -5.37 -16.96 10.67
CA VAL A 41 -4.39 -17.87 10.07
C VAL A 41 -4.34 -17.69 8.55
N GLN A 42 -5.50 -17.59 7.92
CA GLN A 42 -5.57 -17.38 6.47
C GLN A 42 -4.96 -16.02 6.07
N TRP A 43 -5.28 -14.94 6.79
CA TRP A 43 -4.66 -13.63 6.56
C TRP A 43 -3.15 -13.64 6.76
N LEU A 44 -2.62 -14.38 7.75
CA LEU A 44 -1.18 -14.54 7.90
C LEU A 44 -0.56 -15.24 6.68
N LYS A 45 -1.20 -16.30 6.16
CA LYS A 45 -0.69 -17.01 4.96
C LYS A 45 -0.69 -16.09 3.74
N ASP A 46 -1.78 -15.35 3.53
CA ASP A 46 -1.97 -14.57 2.31
C ASP A 46 -1.15 -13.27 2.31
N PHE A 47 -1.03 -12.63 3.48
CA PHE A 47 -0.59 -11.24 3.57
C PHE A 47 0.71 -11.01 4.36
N SER A 48 1.24 -12.00 5.09
CA SER A 48 2.47 -11.81 5.89
C SER A 48 3.67 -11.38 5.05
N ARG A 49 3.75 -11.82 3.79
CA ARG A 49 4.79 -11.41 2.83
C ARG A 49 4.82 -9.90 2.57
N ARG A 50 3.72 -9.18 2.81
CA ARG A 50 3.62 -7.72 2.67
C ARG A 50 4.12 -6.97 3.91
N GLY A 51 4.46 -7.69 4.97
CA GLY A 51 4.93 -7.14 6.23
C GLY A 51 3.99 -7.49 7.38
N ILE A 52 4.59 -7.61 8.57
CA ILE A 52 3.91 -7.89 9.82
C ILE A 52 4.16 -6.71 10.76
N SER A 53 3.08 -6.21 11.38
CA SER A 53 3.15 -5.22 12.47
C SER A 53 2.82 -5.92 13.78
N ILE A 54 3.57 -5.63 14.84
CA ILE A 54 3.24 -6.06 16.20
C ILE A 54 3.25 -4.82 17.06
N ASP A 55 2.16 -4.62 17.79
CA ASP A 55 2.07 -3.55 18.77
C ASP A 55 1.37 -4.05 20.02
N ASP A 56 1.66 -3.38 21.13
CA ASP A 56 1.01 -3.69 22.39
C ASP A 56 0.29 -2.47 22.95
N THR A 57 -0.82 -2.75 23.63
CA THR A 57 -1.57 -1.72 24.33
C THR A 57 -1.81 -2.13 25.76
N HIS A 58 -1.64 -1.16 26.66
CA HIS A 58 -1.99 -1.26 28.06
C HIS A 58 -3.40 -0.70 28.29
N ASN A 59 -4.00 -1.09 29.41
CA ASN A 59 -5.29 -0.55 29.88
C ASN A 59 -6.44 -0.75 28.88
N ALA A 60 -6.44 -1.85 28.11
CA ALA A 60 -7.59 -2.24 27.31
C ALA A 60 -8.80 -2.60 28.21
N THR A 61 -8.52 -3.03 29.44
CA THR A 61 -9.51 -3.30 30.50
C THR A 61 -9.00 -2.74 31.82
N ARG A 62 -9.82 -2.83 32.87
CA ARG A 62 -9.44 -2.53 34.26
C ARG A 62 -8.40 -3.48 34.82
N TYR A 63 -8.23 -4.65 34.21
CA TYR A 63 -7.17 -5.57 34.55
C TYR A 63 -5.88 -5.06 33.94
N ASP A 64 -4.76 -5.20 34.66
CA ASP A 64 -3.42 -4.87 34.17
C ASP A 64 -2.94 -5.95 33.16
N LEU A 65 -3.72 -6.13 32.10
CA LEU A 65 -3.45 -7.04 31.01
C LEU A 65 -2.81 -6.24 29.87
N LYS A 66 -1.66 -6.74 29.43
CA LYS A 66 -1.00 -6.25 28.22
C LYS A 66 -1.57 -7.01 27.01
N LEU A 67 -2.21 -6.29 26.10
CA LEU A 67 -2.74 -6.85 24.86
C LEU A 67 -1.77 -6.57 23.72
N ALA A 68 -1.03 -7.59 23.29
CA ALA A 68 -0.22 -7.54 22.08
C ALA A 68 -1.03 -8.01 20.87
N THR A 69 -1.04 -7.24 19.78
CA THR A 69 -1.74 -7.54 18.53
C THR A 69 -0.75 -7.63 17.38
N VAL A 70 -0.79 -8.71 16.61
CA VAL A 70 -0.18 -8.79 15.29
C VAL A 70 -1.20 -8.34 14.26
N MET A 71 -0.74 -7.60 13.26
CA MET A 71 -1.53 -7.24 12.11
C MET A 71 -0.73 -7.44 10.83
N VAL A 72 -1.46 -7.70 9.76
CA VAL A 72 -0.95 -7.71 8.38
C VAL A 72 -1.74 -6.71 7.56
N MET A 73 -1.22 -6.30 6.41
CA MET A 73 -1.98 -5.49 5.45
C MET A 73 -2.59 -6.40 4.39
N ASN A 74 -3.90 -6.29 4.21
CA ASN A 74 -4.54 -6.89 3.06
C ASN A 74 -4.12 -6.20 1.75
N GLU A 75 -4.67 -6.66 0.65
CA GLU A 75 -4.39 -6.15 -0.69
C GLU A 75 -4.60 -4.64 -0.87
N ARG A 76 -5.52 -4.06 -0.08
CA ARG A 76 -5.93 -2.66 -0.16
C ARG A 76 -5.15 -1.73 0.77
N ASP A 77 -4.09 -2.21 1.40
CA ASP A 77 -3.35 -1.51 2.47
C ASP A 77 -4.21 -1.25 3.72
N ALA A 78 -5.27 -2.03 3.95
CA ALA A 78 -6.01 -2.03 5.20
C ALA A 78 -5.34 -3.01 6.17
N GLY A 79 -5.03 -2.55 7.39
CA GLY A 79 -4.55 -3.42 8.45
C GLY A 79 -5.65 -4.31 8.98
N VAL A 80 -5.36 -5.61 9.06
CA VAL A 80 -6.24 -6.62 9.65
C VAL A 80 -5.52 -7.34 10.78
N PRO A 81 -6.17 -7.57 11.94
CA PRO A 81 -5.54 -8.24 13.07
C PRO A 81 -5.36 -9.74 12.75
N ALA A 82 -4.12 -10.23 12.83
CA ALA A 82 -3.72 -11.52 12.28
C ALA A 82 -3.14 -12.52 13.31
N GLY A 83 -2.95 -12.14 14.58
CA GLY A 83 -2.57 -13.09 15.65
C GLY A 83 -1.58 -12.54 16.70
N ARG A 84 -0.76 -13.40 17.33
CA ARG A 84 0.39 -13.04 18.19
C ARG A 84 1.67 -13.62 17.58
N ALA A 85 2.77 -12.85 17.55
CA ALA A 85 4.08 -13.29 17.13
C ALA A 85 5.16 -12.79 18.12
N PRO A 86 6.26 -13.55 18.32
CA PRO A 86 7.22 -13.27 19.39
C PRO A 86 8.27 -12.18 19.11
N THR A 87 8.42 -11.61 17.91
CA THR A 87 9.42 -10.55 17.67
C THR A 87 9.12 -9.73 16.40
N TRP A 88 9.85 -8.61 16.28
CA TRP A 88 10.00 -7.65 15.16
C TRP A 88 9.10 -6.40 15.22
N ALA A 89 9.75 -5.23 15.34
CA ALA A 89 9.19 -3.90 15.19
C ALA A 89 10.00 -3.15 14.12
N SER A 90 9.34 -2.47 13.18
CA SER A 90 9.96 -1.84 12.00
C SER A 90 10.10 -0.33 12.14
N PHE A 91 10.62 0.16 13.26
CA PHE A 91 10.99 1.57 13.36
C PHE A 91 12.44 1.73 12.87
N SER A 92 12.62 2.43 11.74
CA SER A 92 13.89 2.78 11.08
C SER A 92 14.41 1.84 9.99
N ASN A 93 13.63 0.88 9.50
CA ASN A 93 14.02 0.13 8.30
C ASN A 93 13.75 0.96 7.03
N LYS A 94 14.81 1.27 6.28
CA LYS A 94 14.70 1.91 4.95
C LYS A 94 13.87 1.07 3.96
N ASP A 95 13.76 -0.23 4.23
CA ASP A 95 12.99 -1.20 3.46
C ASP A 95 11.65 -1.58 4.13
N ALA A 96 11.22 -0.83 5.15
CA ALA A 96 9.94 -1.08 5.79
C ALA A 96 8.83 -0.97 4.73
N VAL A 97 8.08 -2.05 4.55
CA VAL A 97 7.02 -2.11 3.54
C VAL A 97 5.84 -1.21 3.93
N MET A 98 5.71 -0.82 5.20
CA MET A 98 4.63 0.03 5.75
C MET A 98 5.05 0.84 6.98
N ASP A 99 4.27 1.90 7.25
CA ASP A 99 4.25 2.57 8.56
C ASP A 99 3.34 1.77 9.51
N THR A 100 3.96 0.98 10.38
CA THR A 100 3.30 0.08 11.32
C THR A 100 2.54 0.82 12.42
N THR A 101 3.02 2.01 12.80
CA THR A 101 2.47 2.85 13.88
C THR A 101 1.03 3.22 13.62
N MET A 102 0.78 3.79 12.44
CA MET A 102 -0.53 4.32 12.07
C MET A 102 -1.59 3.22 11.96
N ILE A 103 -1.18 2.00 11.60
CA ILE A 103 -2.11 0.88 11.50
C ILE A 103 -2.47 0.39 12.91
N SER A 104 -1.49 0.29 13.81
CA SER A 104 -1.69 -0.27 15.15
C SER A 104 -2.51 0.69 15.99
N GLU A 105 -2.19 1.97 15.92
CA GLU A 105 -2.97 3.03 16.57
C GLU A 105 -4.42 3.05 16.11
N ARG A 106 -4.67 2.92 14.79
CA ARG A 106 -6.04 2.87 14.26
C ARG A 106 -6.81 1.67 14.77
N TRP A 107 -6.18 0.48 14.78
CA TRP A 107 -6.81 -0.71 15.34
C TRP A 107 -7.11 -0.53 16.82
N HIS A 108 -6.14 -0.07 17.62
CA HIS A 108 -6.33 0.13 19.06
C HIS A 108 -7.37 1.19 19.37
N LEU A 109 -7.42 2.28 18.59
CA LEU A 109 -8.45 3.29 18.70
C LEU A 109 -9.82 2.67 18.41
N ARG A 110 -9.95 1.93 17.30
CA ARG A 110 -11.18 1.23 16.91
C ARG A 110 -11.64 0.24 17.98
N LEU A 111 -10.73 -0.58 18.49
CA LEU A 111 -10.99 -1.51 19.59
C LEU A 111 -11.55 -0.77 20.81
N LYS A 112 -10.93 0.35 21.20
CA LYS A 112 -11.35 1.14 22.36
C LYS A 112 -12.66 1.88 22.12
N THR A 113 -12.91 2.45 20.94
CA THR A 113 -14.07 3.33 20.70
C THR A 113 -15.28 2.61 20.14
N GLU A 114 -15.09 1.71 19.18
CA GLU A 114 -16.18 1.05 18.45
C GLU A 114 -16.58 -0.26 19.13
N PHE A 115 -15.62 -1.09 19.54
CA PHE A 115 -15.94 -2.39 20.12
C PHE A 115 -16.14 -2.34 21.64
N LEU A 116 -15.23 -1.68 22.37
CA LEU A 116 -15.32 -1.58 23.83
C LEU A 116 -16.15 -0.38 24.29
N HIS A 117 -16.53 0.55 23.41
CA HIS A 117 -17.24 1.80 23.77
C HIS A 117 -16.60 2.56 24.94
N ARG A 118 -15.26 2.54 25.03
CA ARG A 118 -14.43 3.06 26.13
C ARG A 118 -14.76 2.46 27.50
N ASN A 119 -15.47 1.33 27.55
CA ASN A 119 -15.81 0.62 28.76
C ASN A 119 -14.63 -0.25 29.22
N ALA A 120 -13.80 0.34 30.07
CA ALA A 120 -12.67 -0.36 30.69
C ALA A 120 -13.11 -1.49 31.64
N ASN A 121 -14.38 -1.56 32.08
CA ASN A 121 -14.84 -2.57 33.04
C ASN A 121 -15.22 -3.92 32.40
N THR A 122 -14.85 -4.14 31.13
CA THR A 122 -15.12 -5.38 30.41
C THR A 122 -14.38 -6.55 31.06
N ARG A 123 -15.10 -7.66 31.32
CA ARG A 123 -14.49 -8.91 31.83
C ARG A 123 -13.56 -9.51 30.78
N ALA A 124 -12.53 -10.22 31.23
CA ALA A 124 -11.55 -10.84 30.33
C ALA A 124 -12.19 -11.80 29.32
N ASP A 125 -13.19 -12.59 29.71
CA ASP A 125 -13.89 -13.49 28.79
C ASP A 125 -14.74 -12.74 27.76
N CYS A 126 -15.43 -11.67 28.16
CA CYS A 126 -16.14 -10.80 27.23
C CYS A 126 -15.18 -10.12 26.23
N LEU A 127 -13.97 -9.74 26.67
CA LEU A 127 -12.95 -9.20 25.79
C LEU A 127 -12.50 -10.25 24.76
N VAL A 128 -12.30 -11.50 25.17
CA VAL A 128 -11.93 -12.60 24.25
C VAL A 128 -12.99 -12.80 23.18
N ASP A 129 -14.26 -12.90 23.57
CA ASP A 129 -15.37 -13.06 22.64
C ASP A 129 -15.45 -11.89 21.66
N LEU A 130 -15.25 -10.67 22.16
CA LEU A 130 -15.24 -9.46 21.34
C LEU A 130 -14.07 -9.47 20.34
N LEU A 131 -12.86 -9.85 20.77
CA LEU A 131 -11.70 -9.92 19.87
C LEU A 131 -11.89 -10.96 18.75
N ILE A 132 -12.52 -12.09 19.05
CA ILE A 132 -12.83 -13.12 18.06
C ILE A 132 -13.89 -12.60 17.08
N LYS A 133 -15.00 -12.06 17.58
CA LYS A 133 -16.09 -11.51 16.74
C LYS A 133 -15.64 -10.31 15.90
N ALA A 134 -14.73 -9.49 16.41
CA ALA A 134 -14.20 -8.34 15.68
C ALA A 134 -13.51 -8.76 14.38
N VAL A 135 -12.85 -9.92 14.34
CA VAL A 135 -12.23 -10.46 13.12
C VAL A 135 -13.30 -10.72 12.05
N GLU A 136 -14.39 -11.39 12.42
CA GLU A 136 -15.50 -11.70 11.51
C GLU A 136 -16.16 -10.41 11.00
N GLU A 137 -16.43 -9.46 11.90
CA GLU A 137 -17.04 -8.18 11.54
C GLU A 137 -16.17 -7.37 10.57
N ILE A 138 -14.84 -7.34 10.78
CA ILE A 138 -13.90 -6.69 9.88
C ILE A 138 -13.92 -7.36 8.50
N SER A 139 -13.88 -8.70 8.45
CA SER A 139 -13.92 -9.46 7.21
C SER A 139 -15.21 -9.17 6.42
N GLN A 140 -16.36 -9.28 7.08
CA GLN A 140 -17.67 -9.03 6.46
C GLN A 140 -17.80 -7.57 5.98
N SER A 141 -17.33 -6.60 6.77
CA SER A 141 -17.35 -5.19 6.39
C SER A 141 -16.55 -4.94 5.11
N ASP A 142 -15.38 -5.58 5.00
CA ASP A 142 -14.50 -5.46 3.84
C ASP A 142 -15.12 -6.12 2.59
N GLU A 143 -15.68 -7.32 2.73
CA GLU A 143 -16.44 -7.99 1.67
C GLU A 143 -17.64 -7.16 1.17
N ILE A 144 -18.40 -6.55 2.09
CA ILE A 144 -19.54 -5.70 1.73
C ILE A 144 -19.05 -4.48 0.93
N LYS A 145 -17.95 -3.84 1.33
CA LYS A 145 -17.37 -2.70 0.59
C LYS A 145 -16.96 -3.10 -0.83
N VAL A 146 -16.35 -4.27 -0.99
CA VAL A 146 -15.99 -4.82 -2.30
C VAL A 146 -17.23 -5.06 -3.14
N ARG A 147 -18.21 -5.80 -2.61
CA ARG A 147 -19.45 -6.15 -3.32
C ARG A 147 -20.24 -4.94 -3.77
N ARG A 148 -20.24 -3.87 -2.98
CA ARG A 148 -20.91 -2.60 -3.28
C ARG A 148 -20.08 -1.66 -4.15
N ARG A 149 -18.88 -2.05 -4.59
CA ARG A 149 -17.92 -1.18 -5.31
C ARG A 149 -17.59 0.12 -4.57
N LEU A 150 -17.69 0.08 -3.24
CA LEU A 150 -17.29 1.16 -2.33
C LEU A 150 -15.81 1.02 -1.91
N ALA A 151 -15.20 -0.13 -2.20
CA ALA A 151 -13.78 -0.35 -2.04
C ALA A 151 -13.02 0.58 -2.99
N THR A 152 -12.39 1.59 -2.41
CA THR A 152 -11.51 2.49 -3.14
C THR A 152 -10.17 1.80 -3.43
N SER A 153 -9.42 2.31 -4.42
CA SER A 153 -8.04 1.84 -4.66
C SER A 153 -7.19 1.91 -3.39
N SER A 154 -6.13 1.11 -3.29
CA SER A 154 -5.30 1.08 -2.09
C SER A 154 -4.82 2.48 -1.68
N TYR A 155 -4.66 2.72 -0.37
CA TYR A 155 -4.26 4.04 0.13
C TYR A 155 -2.98 4.54 -0.56
N ARG A 156 -2.01 3.66 -0.78
CA ARG A 156 -0.75 3.97 -1.47
C ARG A 156 -0.97 4.44 -2.90
N LYS A 157 -1.86 3.79 -3.65
CA LYS A 157 -2.21 4.20 -5.01
C LYS A 157 -2.87 5.56 -5.04
N GLN A 158 -3.78 5.82 -4.11
CA GLN A 158 -4.44 7.12 -4.01
C GLN A 158 -3.43 8.23 -3.72
N GLN A 159 -2.53 8.04 -2.75
CA GLN A 159 -1.52 9.03 -2.40
C GLN A 159 -0.50 9.22 -3.53
N THR A 160 -0.02 8.13 -4.13
CA THR A 160 0.87 8.18 -5.30
C THR A 160 0.21 8.95 -6.45
N THR A 161 -1.08 8.74 -6.72
CA THR A 161 -1.81 9.48 -7.75
C THR A 161 -1.95 10.97 -7.40
N LYS A 162 -2.20 11.30 -6.12
CA LYS A 162 -2.19 12.70 -5.65
C LYS A 162 -0.82 13.35 -5.85
N CYS A 163 0.26 12.65 -5.51
CA CYS A 163 1.63 13.13 -5.70
C CYS A 163 1.96 13.32 -7.19
N HIS A 164 1.53 12.40 -8.07
CA HIS A 164 1.65 12.58 -9.52
C HIS A 164 0.97 13.86 -10.00
N ARG A 165 -0.29 14.09 -9.61
CA ARG A 165 -1.04 15.30 -10.01
C ARG A 165 -0.35 16.57 -9.52
N ARG A 166 0.17 16.56 -8.29
CA ARG A 166 0.96 17.68 -7.73
C ARG A 166 2.24 17.91 -8.52
N ALA A 167 3.00 16.86 -8.83
CA ALA A 167 4.22 16.94 -9.62
C ALA A 167 3.96 17.51 -11.02
N ARG A 168 2.87 17.08 -11.69
CA ARG A 168 2.49 17.60 -13.01
C ARG A 168 2.21 19.11 -12.99
N ARG A 169 1.53 19.61 -11.96
CA ARG A 169 1.23 21.04 -11.78
C ARG A 169 2.47 21.87 -11.44
N GLN A 170 3.39 21.30 -10.67
CA GLN A 170 4.58 21.99 -10.17
C GLN A 170 5.84 21.70 -10.99
N LEU A 171 5.69 21.06 -12.16
CA LEU A 171 6.84 20.60 -12.94
C LEU A 171 7.74 21.77 -13.38
N ALA A 172 7.13 22.92 -13.70
CA ALA A 172 7.85 24.15 -14.03
C ALA A 172 8.60 24.77 -12.85
N SER A 173 8.17 24.51 -11.61
CA SER A 173 8.81 25.02 -10.39
C SER A 173 10.07 24.24 -10.00
N PHE A 174 10.30 23.06 -10.60
CA PHE A 174 11.54 22.31 -10.46
C PHE A 174 12.54 22.81 -11.51
N ARG A 175 13.09 23.99 -11.26
CA ARG A 175 13.92 24.76 -12.21
C ARG A 175 15.21 24.06 -12.61
N LEU A 176 15.81 23.29 -11.70
CA LEU A 176 17.04 22.54 -11.94
C LEU A 176 16.80 21.07 -11.59
N MET A 177 16.72 20.24 -12.63
CA MET A 177 16.90 18.79 -12.52
C MET A 177 18.26 18.47 -13.12
N ARG A 178 19.28 18.36 -12.28
CA ARG A 178 20.61 17.97 -12.74
C ARG A 178 20.74 16.47 -12.60
N GLN A 179 20.86 15.78 -13.73
CA GLN A 179 21.27 14.38 -13.72
C GLN A 179 22.75 14.32 -13.32
N MET A 180 23.04 13.64 -12.23
CA MET A 180 24.40 13.47 -11.71
C MET A 180 25.06 12.23 -12.34
N ASN A 181 24.26 11.17 -12.55
CA ASN A 181 24.62 9.96 -13.29
C ASN A 181 23.34 9.30 -13.84
N ASP A 182 23.46 8.16 -14.51
CA ASP A 182 22.33 7.46 -15.16
C ASP A 182 21.12 7.22 -14.24
N ASN A 183 21.36 7.02 -12.94
CA ASN A 183 20.35 6.62 -11.98
C ASN A 183 20.14 7.63 -10.83
N LYS A 184 20.72 8.84 -10.92
CA LYS A 184 20.71 9.80 -9.81
C LYS A 184 20.53 11.23 -10.30
N TRP A 185 19.60 11.92 -9.65
CA TRP A 185 19.20 13.28 -9.99
C TRP A 185 19.19 14.16 -8.75
N GLU A 186 19.51 15.43 -8.95
CA GLU A 186 19.30 16.50 -7.97
C GLU A 186 18.18 17.40 -8.46
N ILE A 187 17.20 17.66 -7.60
CA ILE A 187 16.06 18.53 -7.85
C ILE A 187 16.13 19.73 -6.91
N TYR A 188 16.21 20.92 -7.49
CA TYR A 188 16.08 22.17 -6.75
C TYR A 188 14.65 22.71 -6.83
N LYS A 189 14.07 23.04 -5.68
CA LYS A 189 12.73 23.64 -5.57
C LYS A 189 12.85 25.13 -5.28
N GLU A 190 12.55 25.95 -6.29
CA GLU A 190 12.81 27.40 -6.26
C GLU A 190 12.12 28.12 -5.10
N HIS A 191 10.87 27.78 -4.79
CA HIS A 191 10.11 28.46 -3.74
C HIS A 191 10.53 28.11 -2.31
N SER A 192 11.12 26.93 -2.08
CA SER A 192 11.58 26.55 -0.73
C SER A 192 13.10 26.66 -0.56
N GLY A 193 13.85 26.81 -1.66
CA GLY A 193 15.31 26.82 -1.63
C GLY A 193 15.92 25.45 -1.28
N GLU A 194 15.12 24.39 -1.24
CA GLU A 194 15.56 23.07 -0.84
C GLU A 194 16.10 22.28 -2.02
N LEU A 195 17.15 21.49 -1.74
CA LEU A 195 17.76 20.57 -2.68
C LEU A 195 17.42 19.13 -2.26
N TYR A 196 16.89 18.36 -3.21
CA TYR A 196 16.54 16.96 -2.99
C TYR A 196 17.35 16.07 -3.93
N THR A 197 17.84 14.94 -3.41
CA THR A 197 18.47 13.90 -4.21
C THR A 197 17.47 12.77 -4.43
N VAL A 198 17.35 12.32 -5.67
CA VAL A 198 16.52 11.18 -6.06
C VAL A 198 17.41 10.17 -6.75
N GLU A 199 17.26 8.90 -6.40
CA GLU A 199 18.11 7.82 -6.92
C GLU A 199 17.24 6.61 -7.26
N GLN A 200 17.47 6.00 -8.43
CA GLN A 200 16.84 4.78 -8.88
C GLN A 200 17.78 3.61 -8.58
N HIS A 201 17.32 2.63 -7.81
CA HIS A 201 18.21 1.59 -7.27
C HIS A 201 18.24 0.33 -8.13
N LYS A 202 17.08 -0.26 -8.49
CA LYS A 202 16.94 -1.48 -9.32
C LYS A 202 15.52 -1.63 -9.85
N ASP A 203 15.28 -2.66 -10.67
CA ASP A 203 13.94 -3.14 -11.02
C ASP A 203 13.12 -3.46 -9.77
N CYS A 204 11.83 -3.15 -9.83
CA CYS A 204 10.92 -3.41 -8.73
C CYS A 204 10.45 -4.87 -8.73
N GLU A 205 10.34 -5.48 -7.55
CA GLU A 205 9.72 -6.81 -7.37
C GLU A 205 8.20 -6.71 -7.13
N CYS A 206 7.56 -5.64 -7.63
CA CYS A 206 6.11 -5.50 -7.47
C CYS A 206 5.40 -6.55 -8.32
N SER A 207 4.36 -7.15 -7.75
CA SER A 207 3.45 -8.03 -8.47
C SER A 207 2.80 -7.32 -9.66
N ASP A 208 2.61 -8.04 -10.76
CA ASP A 208 1.84 -7.58 -11.92
C ASP A 208 0.33 -7.54 -11.63
N SER A 209 -0.13 -8.17 -10.53
CA SER A 209 -1.53 -8.11 -10.12
C SER A 209 -1.95 -6.65 -9.88
N PRO A 210 -3.05 -6.19 -10.50
CA PRO A 210 -3.59 -4.86 -10.26
C PRO A 210 -3.92 -4.58 -8.79
N GLU A 211 -4.19 -5.56 -7.93
CA GLU A 211 -4.47 -5.27 -6.52
C GLU A 211 -3.19 -4.97 -5.72
N GLU A 212 -2.07 -5.57 -6.10
CA GLU A 212 -0.81 -5.53 -5.35
C GLU A 212 0.21 -4.55 -5.91
N ASN A 213 0.07 -4.23 -7.19
CA ASN A 213 0.97 -3.33 -7.89
C ASN A 213 0.87 -1.91 -7.31
N VAL A 214 1.95 -1.38 -6.72
CA VAL A 214 1.96 -0.02 -6.13
C VAL A 214 2.48 1.07 -7.06
N HIS A 215 2.68 0.76 -8.34
CA HIS A 215 3.13 1.75 -9.32
C HIS A 215 2.10 2.85 -9.51
N CYS A 216 2.59 4.02 -9.88
CA CYS A 216 1.71 5.07 -10.36
C CYS A 216 1.00 4.62 -11.65
N PRO A 217 -0.34 4.63 -11.71
CA PRO A 217 -1.06 4.22 -12.92
C PRO A 217 -0.85 5.18 -14.10
N LEU A 218 -0.27 6.37 -13.87
CA LEU A 218 -0.12 7.42 -14.87
C LEU A 218 1.28 7.53 -15.46
N CYS A 219 2.33 7.32 -14.65
CA CYS A 219 3.73 7.41 -15.12
C CYS A 219 4.58 6.18 -14.77
N LEU A 220 3.97 5.14 -14.20
CA LEU A 220 4.62 3.87 -13.84
C LEU A 220 5.81 3.99 -12.87
N VAL A 221 5.95 5.12 -12.17
CA VAL A 221 6.99 5.24 -11.15
C VAL A 221 6.68 4.30 -9.99
N CYS A 222 7.70 3.58 -9.55
CA CYS A 222 7.61 2.64 -8.43
C CYS A 222 8.10 3.31 -7.14
N PRO A 223 7.38 3.19 -6.02
CA PRO A 223 7.87 3.67 -4.73
C PRO A 223 9.07 2.87 -4.20
N TYR A 224 9.27 1.63 -4.64
CA TYR A 224 10.33 0.75 -4.14
C TYR A 224 11.59 0.71 -5.03
N ALA A 225 11.46 1.02 -6.33
CA ALA A 225 12.64 1.15 -7.21
C ALA A 225 13.39 2.49 -7.06
N TRP A 226 12.86 3.41 -6.25
CA TRP A 226 13.35 4.78 -6.15
C TRP A 226 13.53 5.20 -4.69
N SER A 227 14.57 5.96 -4.38
CA SER A 227 14.75 6.67 -3.11
C SER A 227 14.71 8.18 -3.32
N CYS A 228 14.35 8.93 -2.28
CA CYS A 228 14.41 10.40 -2.30
C CYS A 228 14.74 10.93 -0.91
N THR A 229 15.49 12.02 -0.81
CA THR A 229 15.84 12.66 0.47
C THR A 229 14.73 13.54 1.05
N CYS A 230 13.60 13.71 0.37
CA CYS A 230 12.49 14.52 0.88
C CYS A 230 11.76 13.85 2.05
N THR A 231 11.13 14.65 2.89
CA THR A 231 10.28 14.21 4.01
C THR A 231 9.05 13.40 3.56
N ASP A 232 8.62 13.58 2.31
CA ASP A 232 7.52 12.81 1.70
C ASP A 232 7.95 11.42 1.19
N ASN A 233 9.20 10.98 1.44
CA ASN A 233 9.66 9.62 1.12
C ASN A 233 9.05 8.59 2.10
N ARG A 234 7.81 8.21 1.86
CA ARG A 234 7.07 7.24 2.67
C ARG A 234 7.06 5.85 2.01
N ALA A 235 7.07 4.82 2.84
CA ALA A 235 6.98 3.43 2.40
C ALA A 235 5.77 3.20 1.48
N GLY A 236 6.03 2.68 0.27
CA GLY A 236 4.99 2.35 -0.71
C GLY A 236 4.29 3.56 -1.36
N ILE A 237 4.78 4.80 -1.16
CA ILE A 237 4.21 6.01 -1.81
C ILE A 237 5.31 6.73 -2.57
N SER A 238 5.09 7.02 -3.86
CA SER A 238 6.04 7.81 -4.64
C SER A 238 5.84 9.30 -4.35
N CYS A 239 6.90 9.97 -3.92
CA CYS A 239 6.87 11.41 -3.65
C CYS A 239 6.80 12.23 -4.95
N ILE A 240 6.49 13.53 -4.83
CA ILE A 240 6.39 14.44 -5.97
C ILE A 240 7.69 14.51 -6.81
N HIS A 241 8.85 14.35 -6.17
CA HIS A 241 10.16 14.46 -6.82
C HIS A 241 10.43 13.29 -7.77
N ARG A 242 10.07 12.05 -7.37
CA ARG A 242 10.16 10.87 -8.23
C ARG A 242 9.27 10.99 -9.46
N HIS A 243 8.05 11.50 -9.26
CA HIS A 243 7.14 11.79 -10.37
C HIS A 243 7.68 12.87 -11.29
N ALA A 244 8.28 13.92 -10.73
CA ALA A 244 8.81 15.03 -11.51
C ALA A 244 9.93 14.58 -12.46
N ILE A 245 10.85 13.74 -11.99
CA ILE A 245 11.89 13.13 -12.84
C ILE A 245 11.26 12.25 -13.91
N MET A 246 10.36 11.33 -13.55
CA MET A 246 9.74 10.45 -14.53
C MET A 246 8.97 11.23 -15.62
N LEU A 247 8.27 12.30 -15.25
CA LEU A 247 7.59 13.17 -16.21
C LEU A 247 8.57 13.94 -17.09
N ALA A 248 9.69 14.41 -16.54
CA ALA A 248 10.73 15.12 -17.28
C ALA A 248 11.44 14.18 -18.28
N THR A 249 11.85 12.99 -17.84
CA THR A 249 12.49 11.97 -18.69
C THR A 249 11.56 11.52 -19.82
N GLN A 250 10.28 11.26 -19.52
CA GLN A 250 9.30 10.90 -20.57
C GLN A 250 9.11 12.01 -21.60
N ARG A 251 9.15 13.29 -21.18
CA ARG A 251 9.09 14.43 -22.11
C ARG A 251 10.34 14.54 -22.97
N ALA A 252 11.53 14.34 -22.39
CA ALA A 252 12.78 14.34 -23.14
C ALA A 252 12.79 13.23 -24.20
N ASN A 253 12.43 12.00 -23.83
CA ASN A 253 12.39 10.86 -24.75
C ASN A 253 11.39 11.07 -25.89
N ARG A 254 10.23 11.70 -25.62
CA ARG A 254 9.27 12.04 -26.69
C ARG A 254 9.84 13.04 -27.69
N ARG A 255 10.48 14.11 -27.21
CA ARG A 255 11.12 15.10 -28.09
C ARG A 255 12.21 14.47 -28.95
N THR A 256 13.04 13.62 -28.35
CA THR A 256 14.08 12.89 -29.10
C THR A 256 13.47 11.97 -30.16
N ALA A 257 12.39 11.25 -29.83
CA ALA A 257 11.69 10.39 -30.78
C ALA A 257 11.03 11.19 -31.93
N GLU A 258 10.43 12.34 -31.63
CA GLU A 258 9.85 13.25 -32.62
C GLU A 258 10.93 13.81 -33.55
N SER A 259 12.08 14.27 -33.03
CA SER A 259 13.19 14.73 -33.85
C SER A 259 13.79 13.64 -34.75
N ILE A 260 13.91 12.40 -34.25
CA ILE A 260 14.37 11.27 -35.07
C ILE A 260 13.36 10.94 -36.17
N GLN A 261 12.05 11.04 -35.90
CA GLN A 261 11.02 10.82 -36.91
C GLN A 261 11.01 11.92 -37.98
N GLU A 262 11.22 13.18 -37.61
CA GLU A 262 11.37 14.30 -38.55
C GLU A 262 12.62 14.13 -39.43
N GLU A 263 13.77 13.76 -38.84
CA GLU A 263 15.00 13.47 -39.61
C GLU A 263 14.84 12.29 -40.57
N LEU A 264 14.10 11.25 -40.18
CA LEU A 264 13.79 10.10 -41.04
C LEU A 264 12.77 10.43 -42.15
N GLN A 265 11.88 11.40 -41.93
CA GLN A 265 10.95 11.90 -42.95
C GLN A 265 11.64 12.84 -43.95
N GLU A 266 12.60 13.64 -43.52
CA GLU A 266 13.39 14.52 -44.40
C GLU A 266 14.42 13.75 -45.24
N GLN A 267 14.82 12.54 -44.81
CA GLN A 267 15.70 11.65 -45.58
C GLN A 267 14.94 10.59 -46.41
N GLY A 268 13.60 10.69 -46.47
CA GLY A 268 12.69 9.69 -47.02
C GLY A 268 12.18 9.92 -48.45
N ASP A 269 12.81 10.79 -49.26
CA ASP A 269 12.55 10.86 -50.71
C ASP A 269 13.78 10.39 -51.48
N HIS A 270 14.04 9.08 -51.42
CA HIS A 270 14.68 8.23 -52.45
C HIS A 270 15.22 6.95 -51.81
N GLY A 271 14.54 5.82 -52.05
CA GLY A 271 15.12 4.49 -51.83
C GLY A 271 14.13 3.49 -51.27
N GLU A 272 13.40 2.83 -52.18
CA GLU A 272 12.70 1.58 -51.89
C GLU A 272 13.72 0.51 -51.50
N VAL A 273 13.87 0.27 -50.19
CA VAL A 273 14.65 -0.85 -49.65
C VAL A 273 13.69 -1.88 -49.10
N VAL A 274 13.60 -3.00 -49.82
CA VAL A 274 12.91 -4.22 -49.39
C VAL A 274 13.65 -4.80 -48.19
N LEU A 275 13.00 -4.83 -47.02
CA LEU A 275 13.48 -5.52 -45.82
C LEU A 275 12.77 -6.87 -45.64
N PRO A 276 13.46 -7.91 -45.10
CA PRO A 276 12.89 -9.23 -44.93
C PRO A 276 11.94 -9.30 -43.73
N SER A 277 10.86 -10.05 -43.92
CA SER A 277 9.81 -10.36 -42.96
C SER A 277 10.28 -11.28 -41.83
N SER A 278 10.23 -10.80 -40.59
CA SER A 278 10.17 -11.64 -39.38
C SER A 278 8.93 -11.29 -38.56
N SER A 279 7.81 -11.93 -38.90
CA SER A 279 6.45 -11.55 -38.51
C SER A 279 5.81 -12.44 -37.44
N ALA A 280 6.40 -12.57 -36.24
CA ALA A 280 5.76 -13.37 -35.19
C ALA A 280 5.80 -12.79 -33.76
N GLU A 281 6.85 -12.06 -33.35
CA GLU A 281 6.96 -11.65 -31.93
C GLU A 281 6.56 -10.19 -31.65
N VAL A 282 6.50 -9.35 -32.69
CA VAL A 282 6.21 -7.91 -32.56
C VAL A 282 4.71 -7.62 -32.43
N SER A 283 3.83 -8.48 -32.96
CA SER A 283 2.38 -8.20 -32.99
C SER A 283 1.75 -8.17 -31.60
N GLY A 284 2.16 -9.08 -30.70
CA GLY A 284 1.59 -9.15 -29.35
C GLY A 284 1.98 -7.97 -28.45
N ALA A 285 3.13 -7.34 -28.68
CA ALA A 285 3.53 -6.13 -27.95
C ALA A 285 2.80 -4.88 -28.48
N GLN A 286 2.60 -4.79 -29.80
CA GLN A 286 1.80 -3.73 -30.42
C GLN A 286 0.33 -3.81 -30.02
N GLU A 287 -0.30 -5.00 -30.06
CA GLU A 287 -1.69 -5.18 -29.60
C GLU A 287 -1.87 -4.78 -28.13
N ARG A 288 -0.93 -5.16 -27.25
CA ARG A 288 -0.99 -4.75 -25.82
C ARG A 288 -0.82 -3.25 -25.63
N SER A 289 -0.01 -2.59 -26.47
CA SER A 289 0.16 -1.14 -26.44
C SER A 289 -1.11 -0.42 -26.92
N GLU A 290 -1.72 -0.92 -27.99
CA GLU A 290 -2.97 -0.38 -28.56
C GLU A 290 -4.15 -0.57 -27.61
N GLN A 291 -4.30 -1.73 -26.98
CA GLN A 291 -5.31 -1.98 -25.95
C GLN A 291 -5.15 -1.03 -24.75
N ARG A 292 -3.90 -0.76 -24.32
CA ARG A 292 -3.63 0.22 -23.24
C ARG A 292 -3.93 1.65 -23.68
N SER A 293 -3.69 1.99 -24.94
CA SER A 293 -4.03 3.30 -25.51
C SER A 293 -5.55 3.51 -25.59
N GLN A 294 -6.28 2.49 -26.04
CA GLN A 294 -7.75 2.50 -26.10
C GLN A 294 -8.36 2.65 -24.70
N LEU A 295 -7.89 1.87 -23.72
CA LEU A 295 -8.36 1.98 -22.33
C LEU A 295 -8.10 3.38 -21.74
N ARG A 296 -6.95 3.98 -22.06
CA ARG A 296 -6.61 5.34 -21.64
C ARG A 296 -7.53 6.39 -22.26
N SER A 297 -7.88 6.22 -23.54
CA SER A 297 -8.84 7.07 -24.23
C SER A 297 -10.24 6.97 -23.61
N SER A 298 -10.72 5.75 -23.32
CA SER A 298 -12.01 5.54 -22.67
C SER A 298 -12.08 6.14 -21.26
N ILE A 299 -11.00 6.04 -20.47
CA ILE A 299 -10.94 6.65 -19.14
C ILE A 299 -10.97 8.18 -19.22
N ASN A 300 -10.24 8.78 -20.18
CA ASN A 300 -10.25 10.24 -20.35
C ASN A 300 -11.63 10.75 -20.75
N MET A 301 -12.35 10.08 -21.66
CA MET A 301 -13.71 10.48 -22.05
C MET A 301 -14.70 10.47 -20.87
N VAL A 302 -14.58 9.49 -19.96
CA VAL A 302 -15.43 9.42 -18.76
C VAL A 302 -15.08 10.53 -17.77
N ILE A 303 -13.80 10.90 -17.67
CA ILE A 303 -13.35 12.00 -16.80
C ILE A 303 -13.85 13.34 -17.33
N ASP A 304 -13.71 13.61 -18.63
CA ASP A 304 -14.16 14.87 -19.24
C ASP A 304 -15.69 15.02 -19.09
N SER A 305 -16.45 13.93 -19.20
CA SER A 305 -17.91 13.91 -18.99
C SER A 305 -18.33 14.19 -17.55
N LEU A 306 -17.46 13.91 -16.56
CA LEU A 306 -17.71 14.21 -15.15
C LEU A 306 -17.30 15.64 -14.79
N GLU A 307 -16.30 16.19 -15.46
CA GLU A 307 -15.87 17.58 -15.26
C GLU A 307 -16.90 18.59 -15.83
N ASP A 308 -17.60 18.26 -16.91
CA ASP A 308 -18.67 19.11 -17.47
C ASP A 308 -19.91 19.21 -16.54
N HIS A 309 -20.15 18.20 -15.70
CA HIS A 309 -21.30 18.16 -14.79
C HIS A 309 -21.11 19.00 -13.52
N ASP A 310 -19.86 19.24 -13.09
CA ASP A 310 -19.52 20.05 -11.90
C ASP A 310 -19.46 21.56 -12.21
N THR A 311 -19.48 21.95 -13.49
CA THR A 311 -19.48 23.36 -13.92
C THR A 311 -20.86 24.00 -14.13
N GLN A 312 -21.96 23.26 -13.91
CA GLN A 312 -23.34 23.76 -14.05
C GLN A 312 -24.14 23.87 -12.74
N THR A 313 -23.50 23.82 -11.58
CA THR A 313 -24.12 24.12 -10.27
C THR A 313 -23.45 25.27 -9.55
#